data_AF-A0A7X5VQ51-F1
#
_entry.id   AF-A0A7X5VQ51-F1
#
_cell.length_a   1.000
_cell.length_b   1.000
_cell.length_c   1.000
_cell.angle_alpha   90.00
_cell.angle_beta   90.00
_cell.angle_gamma   90.00
#
_symmetry.space_group_name_H-M   'P 1'
#
loop_
_entity.id
_entity.type
_entity.pdbx_description
1 polymer ?
#
loop_
_entity_poly.entity_id
_entity_poly.type
_entity_poly.pdbx_seq_one_letter_code
_entity_poly.pdbx_strand_id
1 'polypeptide(L)' 'MRHRPFDQIPSGPDLPDVVHAIVEIPKGRRNKFEVDKATGLTKLDRHLYSSSHYPGDYGFV' A
#
# COMPACT_ATOMS: atom_id res chain seq x y z
N MET A 1 5.08 -14.98 -17.31
CA MET A 1 5.11 -14.62 -15.88
C MET A 1 4.32 -13.35 -15.71
N ARG A 2 3.34 -13.29 -14.79
CA ARG A 2 2.46 -12.13 -14.64
C ARG A 2 3.21 -11.07 -13.81
N HIS A 3 3.70 -10.01 -14.45
CA HIS A 3 4.34 -8.89 -13.75
C HIS A 3 3.28 -8.05 -13.03
N ARG A 4 3.48 -7.82 -11.73
CA ARG A 4 2.63 -6.91 -10.96
C ARG A 4 3.11 -5.48 -11.21
N PRO A 5 2.22 -4.46 -11.21
CA PRO A 5 2.62 -3.10 -11.57
C PRO A 5 3.76 -2.55 -10.69
N PHE A 6 3.77 -2.92 -9.42
CA PHE A 6 4.77 -2.48 -8.44
C PHE A 6 6.11 -3.21 -8.53
N ASP A 7 6.20 -4.35 -9.23
CA ASP A 7 7.49 -5.01 -9.47
C ASP A 7 8.44 -4.16 -10.34
N GLN A 8 7.91 -3.12 -10.99
CA GLN A 8 8.64 -2.20 -11.86
C GLN A 8 9.17 -0.97 -11.11
N ILE A 9 8.82 -0.81 -9.83
CA ILE A 9 9.23 0.33 -9.02
C ILE A 9 10.52 -0.06 -8.28
N PRO A 10 11.64 0.67 -8.45
CA PRO A 10 12.85 0.40 -7.69
C PRO A 10 12.63 0.67 -6.20
N SER A 11 13.36 0.00 -5.32
CA SER A 11 13.15 0.10 -3.87
C SER A 11 13.44 1.48 -3.28
N GLY A 12 14.24 2.31 -3.94
CA GLY A 12 14.61 3.64 -3.45
C GLY A 12 15.80 4.23 -4.21
N PRO A 13 15.97 5.55 -4.19
CA PRO A 13 17.16 6.20 -4.74
C PRO A 13 18.41 6.05 -3.85
N ASP A 14 18.25 5.80 -2.55
CA ASP A 14 19.35 5.78 -1.57
C ASP A 14 19.04 4.83 -0.40
N LEU A 15 19.43 3.57 -0.49
CA LEU A 15 19.07 2.56 0.50
C LEU A 15 20.10 2.49 1.65
N PRO A 16 19.67 2.34 2.92
CA PRO A 16 18.30 2.15 3.40
C PRO A 16 17.57 3.45 3.80
N ASP A 17 18.21 4.61 3.66
CA ASP A 17 17.75 5.87 4.25
C ASP A 17 16.55 6.50 3.49
N VAL A 18 16.46 6.27 2.18
CA VAL A 18 15.40 6.77 1.29
C VAL A 18 14.85 5.62 0.44
N VAL A 19 13.59 5.27 0.70
CA VAL A 19 12.87 4.20 -0.01
C VAL A 19 11.63 4.73 -0.75
N HIS A 20 11.24 4.05 -1.82
CA HIS A 20 9.90 4.19 -2.38
C HIS A 20 8.91 3.40 -1.51
N ALA A 21 7.76 3.99 -1.24
CA ALA A 21 6.65 3.31 -0.57
C ALA A 21 5.39 3.43 -1.43
N ILE A 22 4.69 2.31 -1.59
CA ILE A 22 3.41 2.25 -2.29
C ILE A 22 2.30 2.38 -1.26
N VAL A 23 1.59 3.50 -1.31
CA VAL A 23 0.50 3.82 -0.38
C VAL A 23 -0.76 3.06 -0.78
N GLU A 24 -1.25 2.20 0.11
CA GLU A 24 -2.52 1.50 -0.03
C GLU A 24 -3.67 2.29 0.62
N ILE A 25 -3.38 2.94 1.75
CA ILE A 25 -4.38 3.62 2.57
C ILE A 25 -3.87 5.02 2.90
N PRO A 26 -4.45 6.07 2.30
CA PRO A 26 -4.12 7.43 2.68
C PRO A 26 -4.51 7.73 4.13
N LYS A 27 -3.79 8.68 4.74
CA LYS A 27 -4.08 9.19 6.08
C LYS A 27 -5.56 9.58 6.23
N GLY A 28 -6.14 9.26 7.40
CA GLY A 28 -7.50 9.60 7.79
C GLY A 28 -8.58 8.69 7.18
N ARG A 29 -8.20 7.69 6.38
CA ARG A 29 -9.16 6.74 5.81
C ARG A 29 -9.50 5.61 6.78
N ARG A 30 -10.74 5.12 6.63
CA ARG A 30 -11.31 3.98 7.37
C ARG A 30 -11.49 2.74 6.49
N ASN A 31 -11.34 2.88 5.18
CA ASN A 31 -11.32 1.74 4.28
C ASN A 31 -9.91 1.17 4.28
N LYS A 32 -9.79 -0.08 4.71
CA LYS A 32 -8.57 -0.84 4.60
C LYS A 32 -8.52 -1.45 3.21
N PHE A 33 -7.77 -0.80 2.33
CA PHE A 33 -7.40 -1.36 1.04
C PHE A 33 -6.13 -2.20 1.19
N GLU A 34 -5.99 -3.20 0.33
CA GLU A 34 -4.77 -3.98 0.17
C GLU A 34 -4.58 -4.28 -1.32
N VAL A 35 -3.33 -4.45 -1.72
CA VAL A 35 -2.99 -4.99 -3.02
C VAL A 35 -3.21 -6.50 -3.02
N ASP A 36 -4.02 -6.97 -3.95
CA ASP A 36 -4.14 -8.40 -4.21
C ASP A 36 -2.86 -8.92 -4.90
N LYS A 37 -2.12 -9.78 -4.22
CA LYS A 37 -0.82 -10.30 -4.69
C LYS A 37 -0.93 -11.09 -6.01
N ALA A 38 -2.10 -11.66 -6.31
CA ALA A 38 -2.32 -12.45 -7.52
C ALA A 38 -2.55 -11.58 -8.77
N THR A 39 -3.27 -10.47 -8.63
CA THR A 39 -3.62 -9.59 -9.75
C THR A 39 -2.78 -8.32 -9.82
N GLY A 40 -2.21 -7.88 -8.70
CA GLY A 40 -1.52 -6.62 -8.54
C GLY A 40 -2.45 -5.40 -8.44
N LEU A 41 -3.77 -5.62 -8.30
CA LEU A 41 -4.78 -4.56 -8.20
C LEU A 41 -5.11 -4.24 -6.75
N THR A 42 -5.55 -3.00 -6.50
CA THR A 42 -6.08 -2.59 -5.20
C THR A 42 -7.46 -3.21 -4.96
N LYS A 43 -7.63 -3.85 -3.80
CA LYS A 43 -8.87 -4.48 -3.35
C LYS A 43 -9.27 -3.88 -2.01
N LEU A 44 -10.56 -3.61 -1.82
CA LEU A 44 -11.10 -3.32 -0.50
C LEU A 44 -11.10 -4.61 0.32
N ASP A 45 -10.26 -4.66 1.37
CA ASP A 45 -10.28 -5.76 2.35
C ASP A 45 -11.50 -5.59 3.26
N ARG A 46 -11.61 -4.44 3.94
CA ARG A 46 -12.75 -4.12 4.82
C ARG A 46 -12.87 -2.64 5.17
N HIS A 47 -14.03 -2.26 5.69
CA HIS A 47 -14.17 -1.04 6.47
C HIS A 47 -13.75 -1.30 7.92
N LEU A 48 -13.07 -0.34 8.57
CA LEU A 48 -12.70 -0.46 9.98
C LEU A 48 -13.96 -0.49 10.86
N TYR A 49 -14.08 -1.54 11.67
CA TYR A 49 -15.21 -1.74 12.59
C TYR A 49 -15.24 -0.71 13.73
N SER A 50 -14.07 -0.22 14.17
CA SER A 50 -13.96 0.85 15.15
C SER A 50 -14.03 2.24 14.49
N SER A 51 -14.26 3.27 15.31
CA SER A 51 -14.15 4.69 14.93
C SER A 51 -12.69 5.16 14.73
N SER A 52 -11.76 4.23 14.51
CA SER A 52 -10.36 4.53 14.22
C SER A 52 -10.17 4.89 12.74
N HIS A 53 -9.11 5.64 12.47
CA HIS A 53 -8.63 5.93 11.12
C HIS A 53 -7.10 5.80 11.08
N TYR A 54 -6.53 5.55 9.91
CA TYR A 54 -5.08 5.47 9.76
C TYR A 54 -4.44 6.84 10.07
N PRO A 55 -3.49 6.94 11.01
CA PRO A 55 -2.93 8.23 11.46
C PRO A 55 -1.93 8.83 10.46
N GLY A 56 -1.43 8.02 9.53
CA GLY A 56 -0.55 8.40 8.43
C GLY A 56 -0.87 7.59 7.18
N ASP A 57 -0.16 7.86 6.10
CA ASP A 57 -0.22 7.03 4.90
C ASP A 57 0.37 5.65 5.22
N TYR A 58 -0.31 4.59 4.78
CA TYR A 58 0.05 3.21 5.06
C TYR A 58 0.15 2.41 3.77
N GLY A 59 1.12 1.50 3.72
CA GLY A 59 1.37 0.63 2.57
C GLY A 59 2.63 -0.20 2.75
N PHE A 60 3.36 -0.44 1.67
CA PHE A 60 4.55 -1.32 1.65
C PHE A 60 5.71 -0.74 0.84
N VAL A 61 6.90 -1.31 1.05
CA VAL A 61 8.13 -1.09 0.27
C VAL A 61 8.29 -2.24 -0.72
#